data_AF-A0A940L816-F1
#
_entry.id   AF-A0A940L816-F1
#
_cell.length_a   1.000
_cell.length_b   1.000
_cell.length_c   1.000
_cell.angle_alpha   90.00
_cell.angle_beta   90.00
_cell.angle_gamma   90.00
#
_symmetry.space_group_name_H-M   'P 1'
#
loop_
_entity.id
_entity.type
_entity.pdbx_description
1 polymer ?
#
loop_
_entity_poly.entity_id
_entity_poly.type
_entity_poly.pdbx_seq_one_letter_code
_entity_poly.pdbx_strand_id
1 'polypeptide(L)'
;MDRIAKLKEFLASNPDDSFVQHALALEYVKTGDDAEARKLFENILNRDENYIGSYYHLGKLLERNNETETAIQWYERGMLKAKEKGDMHAYNELMAAWEDLDPLSP
;
A
#
# COMPACT_ATOMS: atom_id res chain seq x y z
N MET A 1 -6.51 -25.23 2.07
CA MET A 1 -6.53 -24.27 0.95
C MET A 1 -5.54 -23.16 1.27
N ASP A 2 -4.72 -22.81 0.29
CA ASP A 2 -3.83 -21.66 0.36
C ASP A 2 -4.66 -20.36 0.49
N ARG A 3 -4.20 -19.41 1.32
CA ARG A 3 -4.89 -18.13 1.57
C ARG A 3 -4.97 -17.32 0.29
N ILE A 4 -3.92 -17.35 -0.54
CA ILE A 4 -3.88 -16.69 -1.85
C ILE A 4 -4.98 -17.24 -2.76
N ALA A 5 -5.12 -18.57 -2.83
CA ALA A 5 -6.16 -19.21 -3.66
C ALA A 5 -7.57 -18.76 -3.25
N LYS A 6 -7.86 -18.72 -1.94
CA LYS A 6 -9.15 -18.26 -1.42
C LYS A 6 -9.44 -16.79 -1.77
N LEU A 7 -8.43 -15.92 -1.69
CA LEU A 7 -8.57 -14.50 -2.04
C LEU A 7 -8.80 -14.31 -3.55
N LYS A 8 -8.13 -15.10 -4.40
CA LYS A 8 -8.37 -15.12 -5.85
C LYS A 8 -9.78 -15.57 -6.21
N GLU A 9 -10.32 -16.57 -5.51
CA GLU A 9 -11.72 -16.99 -5.69
C GLU A 9 -12.71 -15.87 -5.35
N PHE A 10 -12.47 -15.12 -4.27
CA PHE A 10 -13.30 -13.95 -3.97
C PHE A 10 -13.24 -12.89 -5.07
N LEU A 11 -12.03 -12.58 -5.57
CA LEU A 11 -11.84 -11.62 -6.66
C LEU A 11 -12.47 -12.09 -7.98
N ALA A 12 -12.65 -13.39 -8.21
CA ALA A 12 -13.36 -13.87 -9.41
C ALA A 12 -14.82 -13.38 -9.46
N SER A 13 -15.45 -13.18 -8.29
CA SER A 13 -16.81 -12.64 -8.17
C SER A 13 -16.85 -11.11 -8.06
N ASN A 14 -15.84 -10.50 -7.45
CA ASN A 14 -15.71 -9.05 -7.32
C ASN A 14 -14.26 -8.61 -7.60
N PRO A 15 -13.87 -8.43 -8.88
CA PRO A 15 -12.47 -8.15 -9.24
C PRO A 15 -11.94 -6.85 -8.66
N ASP A 16 -12.82 -5.90 -8.37
CA ASP A 16 -12.48 -4.55 -7.92
C ASP A 16 -12.65 -4.32 -6.42
N ASP A 17 -12.75 -5.39 -5.63
CA ASP A 17 -12.81 -5.27 -4.19
C ASP A 17 -11.46 -4.81 -3.62
N SER A 18 -11.35 -3.51 -3.26
CA SER A 18 -10.13 -2.93 -2.69
C SER A 18 -9.64 -3.69 -1.46
N PHE A 19 -10.54 -4.16 -0.61
CA PHE A 19 -10.19 -4.86 0.62
C PHE A 19 -9.60 -6.25 0.33
N VAL A 20 -10.23 -7.00 -0.59
CA VAL A 20 -9.73 -8.33 -0.96
C VAL A 20 -8.42 -8.22 -1.76
N GLN A 21 -8.30 -7.24 -2.67
CA GLN A 21 -7.05 -6.96 -3.38
C GLN A 21 -5.93 -6.61 -2.39
N HIS A 22 -6.22 -5.77 -1.39
CA HIS A 22 -5.26 -5.38 -0.36
C HIS A 22 -4.80 -6.59 0.46
N ALA A 23 -5.75 -7.42 0.89
CA ALA A 23 -5.43 -8.65 1.62
C ALA A 23 -4.57 -9.61 0.77
N LEU A 24 -4.85 -9.72 -0.53
CA LEU A 24 -4.05 -10.54 -1.45
C LEU A 24 -2.64 -9.99 -1.63
N ALA A 25 -2.50 -8.67 -1.75
CA ALA A 25 -1.20 -8.00 -1.82
C ALA A 25 -0.35 -8.30 -0.58
N LEU A 26 -0.94 -8.25 0.62
CA LEU A 26 -0.23 -8.58 1.86
C LEU A 26 0.22 -10.05 1.92
N GLU A 27 -0.57 -10.99 1.38
CA GLU A 27 -0.13 -12.38 1.28
C GLU A 27 1.04 -12.54 0.30
N TYR A 28 1.01 -11.83 -0.83
CA TYR A 28 2.14 -11.81 -1.77
C TYR A 28 3.41 -11.19 -1.16
N VAL A 29 3.28 -10.12 -0.35
CA VAL A 29 4.40 -9.56 0.42
C VAL A 29 5.02 -10.62 1.33
N LYS A 30 4.20 -11.42 2.02
CA LYS A 30 4.68 -12.49 2.92
C LYS A 30 5.40 -13.61 2.17
N THR A 31 4.97 -13.92 0.95
CA THR A 31 5.61 -14.95 0.12
C THR A 31 6.81 -14.44 -0.68
N GLY A 32 7.10 -13.13 -0.63
CA GLY A 32 8.18 -12.50 -1.40
C GLY A 32 7.84 -12.31 -2.89
N ASP A 33 6.55 -12.36 -3.25
CA ASP A 33 6.09 -12.05 -4.61
C ASP A 33 5.78 -10.55 -4.73
N ASP A 34 6.85 -9.77 -4.69
CA ASP A 34 6.81 -8.32 -4.59
C ASP A 34 6.17 -7.66 -5.82
N ALA A 35 6.36 -8.27 -6.99
CA ALA A 35 5.80 -7.77 -8.24
C ALA A 35 4.27 -7.84 -8.23
N GLU A 36 3.70 -8.98 -7.82
CA GLU A 36 2.24 -9.12 -7.74
C GLU A 36 1.65 -8.29 -6.60
N ALA A 37 2.34 -8.18 -5.45
CA ALA A 37 1.94 -7.30 -4.37
C ALA A 37 1.87 -5.84 -4.81
N ARG A 38 2.92 -5.33 -5.46
CA ARG A 38 2.99 -3.96 -5.97
C ARG A 38 1.86 -3.66 -6.94
N LYS A 39 1.64 -4.55 -7.91
CA LYS A 39 0.58 -4.41 -8.91
C LYS A 39 -0.79 -4.26 -8.27
N LEU A 40 -1.08 -5.03 -7.22
CA LEU A 40 -2.35 -4.95 -6.50
C LEU A 40 -2.49 -3.63 -5.73
N PHE A 41 -1.45 -3.20 -5.00
CA PHE A 41 -1.50 -1.91 -4.30
C PHE A 41 -1.68 -0.73 -5.26
N GLU A 42 -0.94 -0.70 -6.36
CA GLU A 42 -1.08 0.34 -7.38
C GLU A 42 -2.47 0.32 -8.01
N ASN A 43 -3.03 -0.86 -8.29
CA ASN A 43 -4.37 -0.97 -8.87
C ASN A 43 -5.46 -0.46 -7.92
N ILE A 44 -5.33 -0.75 -6.61
CA ILE A 44 -6.22 -0.17 -5.59
C ILE A 44 -6.13 1.34 -5.61
N LEU A 45 -4.92 1.91 -5.56
CA LEU A 45 -4.72 3.36 -5.46
C LEU A 45 -5.08 4.12 -6.74
N ASN A 46 -4.99 3.47 -7.90
CA ASN A 46 -5.45 4.04 -9.17
C ASN A 46 -6.98 4.12 -9.26
N ARG A 47 -7.71 3.19 -8.65
CA ARG A 47 -9.18 3.17 -8.63
C ARG A 47 -9.76 3.94 -7.45
N ASP A 48 -9.14 3.80 -6.30
CA ASP A 48 -9.55 4.31 -5.00
C ASP A 48 -8.35 4.93 -4.29
N GLU A 49 -8.01 6.15 -4.71
CA GLU A 49 -6.95 6.97 -4.10
C GLU A 49 -7.18 7.26 -2.61
N ASN A 50 -8.39 6.96 -2.13
CA ASN A 50 -8.91 7.20 -0.80
C ASN A 50 -8.76 5.97 0.12
N TYR A 51 -8.23 4.87 -0.40
CA TYR A 51 -7.88 3.67 0.37
C TYR A 51 -6.50 3.85 1.03
N ILE A 52 -6.46 4.67 2.08
CA ILE A 52 -5.22 5.18 2.70
C ILE A 52 -4.26 4.06 3.13
N GLY A 53 -4.77 2.94 3.66
CA GLY A 53 -3.94 1.83 4.13
C GLY A 53 -3.03 1.23 3.05
N SER A 54 -3.37 1.33 1.76
CA SER A 54 -2.51 0.83 0.68
C SER A 54 -1.26 1.66 0.46
N TYR A 55 -1.25 2.96 0.81
CA TYR A 55 -0.05 3.80 0.64
C TYR A 55 1.08 3.34 1.55
N TYR A 56 0.78 3.03 2.81
CA TYR A 56 1.78 2.58 3.78
C TYR A 56 2.45 1.29 3.30
N HIS A 57 1.63 0.30 2.94
CA HIS A 57 2.14 -1.00 2.51
C HIS A 57 2.87 -0.96 1.17
N LEU A 58 2.43 -0.12 0.22
CA LEU A 58 3.17 0.11 -1.02
C LEU A 58 4.53 0.77 -0.76
N GLY A 59 4.58 1.79 0.10
CA GLY A 59 5.84 2.43 0.49
C GLY A 59 6.82 1.44 1.14
N LYS A 60 6.37 0.64 2.11
CA LYS A 60 7.23 -0.38 2.76
C LYS A 60 7.72 -1.44 1.78
N LEU A 61 6.89 -1.81 0.81
CA LEU A 61 7.27 -2.74 -0.25
C LEU A 61 8.37 -2.15 -1.14
N LEU A 62 8.23 -0.88 -1.52
CA LEU A 62 9.23 -0.16 -2.32
C LEU A 62 10.55 0.02 -1.56
N GLU A 63 10.49 0.33 -0.26
CA GLU A 63 11.68 0.33 0.61
C GLU A 63 12.41 -1.00 0.59
N ARG A 64 11.68 -2.11 0.78
CA ARG A 64 12.27 -3.46 0.75
C ARG A 64 12.98 -3.74 -0.58
N ASN A 65 12.47 -3.16 -1.66
CA ASN A 65 13.04 -3.29 -3.01
C ASN A 65 14.14 -2.26 -3.32
N ASN A 66 14.58 -1.47 -2.33
CA ASN A 66 15.55 -0.37 -2.47
C ASN A 66 15.07 0.74 -3.43
N GLU A 67 13.77 0.88 -3.63
CA GLU A 67 13.14 1.94 -4.43
C GLU A 67 12.78 3.15 -3.55
N THR A 68 13.74 3.62 -2.75
CA THR A 68 13.52 4.63 -1.68
C THR A 68 12.88 5.91 -2.19
N GLU A 69 13.34 6.48 -3.31
CA GLU A 69 12.76 7.70 -3.88
C GLU A 69 11.28 7.52 -4.25
N THR A 70 10.91 6.32 -4.74
CA THR A 70 9.53 6.01 -5.10
C THR A 70 8.69 5.80 -3.84
N ALA A 71 9.24 5.17 -2.80
CA ALA A 71 8.58 5.01 -1.50
C ALA A 71 8.21 6.37 -0.88
N ILE A 72 9.17 7.31 -0.87
CA ILE A 72 8.97 8.69 -0.38
C ILE A 72 7.78 9.35 -1.08
N GLN A 73 7.73 9.31 -2.42
CA GLN A 73 6.63 9.90 -3.18
C GLN A 73 5.26 9.28 -2.84
N TRP A 74 5.21 7.97 -2.59
CA TRP A 74 3.96 7.32 -2.20
C TRP A 74 3.53 7.66 -0.78
N TYR A 75 4.46 7.79 0.17
CA TYR A 75 4.14 8.27 1.51
C TYR A 75 3.60 9.69 1.50
N GLU A 76 4.22 10.60 0.76
CA GLU A 76 3.74 11.97 0.61
C GLU A 76 2.30 12.02 0.06
N ARG A 77 2.02 11.25 -0.99
CA ARG A 77 0.66 11.13 -1.54
C ARG A 77 -0.33 10.59 -0.51
N GLY A 78 0.06 9.55 0.23
CA GLY A 78 -0.76 8.97 1.29
C GLY A 78 -1.04 9.98 2.40
N MET A 79 -0.04 10.74 2.84
CA MET A 79 -0.18 11.77 3.88
C MET A 79 -1.15 12.87 3.43
N LEU A 80 -1.08 13.30 2.17
CA LEU A 80 -2.03 14.26 1.60
C LEU A 80 -3.47 13.71 1.69
N LYS A 81 -3.69 12.47 1.25
CA LYS A 81 -5.03 11.84 1.28
C LYS A 81 -5.54 11.59 2.70
N ALA A 82 -4.68 11.18 3.61
CA ALA A 82 -5.01 11.01 5.03
C ALA A 82 -5.45 12.34 5.65
N LYS A 83 -4.71 13.42 5.37
CA LYS A 83 -5.03 14.77 5.83
C LYS A 83 -6.35 15.30 5.24
N GLU A 84 -6.58 15.09 3.94
CA GLU A 84 -7.85 15.43 3.28
C GLU A 84 -9.06 14.76 3.93
N LYS A 85 -8.90 13.49 4.36
CA LYS A 85 -9.95 12.73 5.06
C LYS A 85 -10.03 12.97 6.56
N GLY A 86 -9.08 13.70 7.14
CA GLY A 86 -8.97 13.86 8.60
C GLY A 86 -8.54 12.58 9.34
N ASP A 87 -7.95 11.62 8.63
CA ASP A 87 -7.40 10.38 9.22
C ASP A 87 -6.00 10.64 9.79
N MET A 88 -5.97 11.26 10.96
CA MET A 88 -4.71 11.61 11.63
C MET A 88 -3.90 10.40 12.08
N HIS A 89 -4.55 9.26 12.30
CA HIS A 89 -3.84 8.04 12.67
C HIS A 89 -2.99 7.56 11.49
N ALA A 90 -3.62 7.39 10.32
CA ALA A 90 -2.91 6.97 9.11
C ALA A 90 -1.88 8.01 8.66
N TYR A 91 -2.18 9.32 8.80
CA TYR A 91 -1.21 10.39 8.53
C TYR A 91 0.06 10.21 9.36
N ASN A 92 -0.05 9.98 10.66
CA ASN A 92 1.10 9.83 11.55
C ASN A 92 1.91 8.55 11.24
N GLU A 93 1.25 7.45 10.86
CA GLU A 93 1.94 6.22 10.45
C GLU A 93 2.75 6.41 9.16
N LEU A 94 2.18 7.11 8.18
CA LEU A 94 2.84 7.43 6.92
C LEU A 94 3.99 8.42 7.13
N MET A 95 3.80 9.43 7.98
CA MET A 95 4.82 10.42 8.31
C MET A 95 6.02 9.76 9.00
N ALA A 96 5.78 8.88 9.98
CA ALA A 96 6.87 8.17 10.66
C ALA A 96 7.68 7.30 9.68
N ALA A 97 7.01 6.59 8.77
CA ALA A 97 7.71 5.79 7.75
C ALA A 97 8.48 6.64 6.74
N TRP A 98 7.98 7.83 6.41
CA TRP A 98 8.66 8.77 5.54
C TRP A 98 9.87 9.42 6.23
N GLU A 99 9.78 9.81 7.49
CA GLU A 99 10.89 10.38 8.29
C GLU A 99 12.05 9.40 8.43
N ASP A 100 11.77 8.10 8.53
CA ASP A 100 12.80 7.05 8.54
C ASP A 100 13.65 7.02 7.25
N LEU A 101 13.11 7.52 6.13
CA LEU A 101 13.77 7.55 4.82
C LEU A 101 14.34 8.92 4.45
N ASP A 102 13.71 10.00 4.89
CA ASP A 102 14.15 11.38 4.67
C ASP A 102 14.23 12.16 6.00
N PRO A 103 15.24 11.88 6.83
CA PRO A 103 15.39 12.51 8.14
C PRO A 103 15.83 13.99 8.08
N LEU A 104 16.05 14.54 6.87
CA LEU A 104 16.56 15.89 6.65
C LEU A 104 15.54 16.81 5.96
N SER A 105 14.32 16.34 5.73
CA SER A 105 13.28 17.23 5.24
C SER A 105 12.99 18.34 6.27
N PRO A 106 12.86 19.60 5.81
CA PRO A 106 12.98 20.82 6.63
C PRO A 106 11.83 21.09 7.60
#